data_AF-A0A497KQP9-F1
#
_entry.id   AF-A0A497KQP9-F1
#
_cell.length_a   1.000
_cell.length_b   1.000
_cell.length_c   1.000
_cell.angle_alpha   90.00
_cell.angle_beta   90.00
_cell.angle_gamma   90.00
#
_symmetry.space_group_name_H-M   'P 1'
#
loop_
_entity.id
_entity.type
_entity.pdbx_description
1 polymer ?
#
loop_
_entity_poly.entity_id
_entity_poly.type
_entity_poly.pdbx_seq_one_letter_code
_entity_poly.pdbx_strand_id
1 'polypeptide(L)' 'MNEKLAILGGPKAVTIDSSEQWKRPINEEKKIVCDLIERGELSGAGFGISKEFEEEFREYIGCEYCLT' A
#
# COMPACT_ATOMS: atom_id res chain seq x y z
N MET A 1 31.81 -31.60 -4.95
CA MET A 1 31.54 -30.24 -4.44
C MET A 1 30.54 -30.38 -3.31
N ASN A 2 30.98 -30.13 -2.07
CA ASN A 2 30.14 -30.18 -0.88
C ASN A 2 30.06 -28.74 -0.32
N GLU A 3 29.51 -27.82 -1.12
CA GLU A 3 29.40 -26.42 -0.70
C GLU A 3 28.38 -26.31 0.44
N LYS A 4 28.75 -25.57 1.48
CA LYS A 4 27.93 -25.43 2.68
C LYS A 4 26.66 -24.65 2.33
N LEU A 5 25.50 -25.15 2.76
CA LEU A 5 24.24 -24.43 2.58
C LEU A 5 24.26 -23.09 3.34
N ALA A 6 23.56 -22.08 2.84
CA ALA A 6 23.46 -20.76 3.49
C ALA A 6 22.97 -20.86 4.94
N ILE A 7 21.96 -21.69 5.20
CA ILE A 7 21.42 -21.96 6.54
C ILE A 7 22.41 -22.67 7.47
N LEU A 8 23.45 -23.30 6.90
CA LEU A 8 24.54 -23.94 7.63
C LEU A 8 25.78 -23.04 7.69
N GLY A 9 25.69 -21.76 7.33
CA GLY A 9 26.81 -20.80 7.34
C GLY A 9 27.66 -20.81 6.06
N GLY A 10 27.12 -21.31 4.96
CA GLY A 10 27.62 -21.03 3.62
C GLY A 10 27.16 -19.66 3.09
N PRO A 11 27.57 -19.27 1.88
CA PRO A 11 27.17 -18.01 1.27
C PRO A 11 25.65 -17.97 1.01
N LYS A 12 25.03 -16.79 1.17
CA LYS A 12 23.61 -16.59 0.82
C LYS A 12 23.41 -16.71 -0.69
N ALA A 13 22.37 -17.43 -1.10
CA ALA A 13 21.99 -17.53 -2.52
C ALA A 13 21.40 -16.21 -3.06
N VAL A 14 20.69 -15.46 -2.22
CA VAL A 14 20.17 -14.12 -2.54
C VAL A 14 21.04 -13.09 -1.84
N THR A 15 21.75 -12.28 -2.63
CA THR A 15 22.70 -11.27 -2.15
C THR A 15 22.22 -9.84 -2.38
N ILE A 16 21.08 -9.67 -3.06
CA ILE A 16 20.47 -8.35 -3.23
C ILE A 16 20.01 -7.81 -1.88
N ASP A 17 20.09 -6.49 -1.72
CA ASP A 17 19.41 -5.82 -0.63
C ASP A 17 17.91 -5.82 -0.90
N SER A 18 17.13 -6.33 0.05
CA SER A 18 15.67 -6.38 0.01
C SER A 18 15.04 -5.38 0.98
N SER A 19 15.82 -4.36 1.37
CA SER A 19 15.33 -3.23 2.15
C SER A 19 14.09 -2.62 1.49
N GLU A 20 13.17 -2.15 2.34
CA GLU A 20 11.94 -1.49 1.92
C GLU A 20 12.26 -0.35 0.94
N GLN A 21 11.70 -0.43 -0.26
CA GLN A 21 11.91 0.56 -1.33
C GLN A 21 10.73 1.53 -1.42
N TRP A 22 9.60 1.21 -0.78
CA TRP A 22 8.43 2.06 -0.79
C TRP A 22 8.70 3.38 -0.06
N LYS A 23 8.56 4.48 -0.79
CA LYS A 23 8.65 5.84 -0.27
C LYS A 23 7.25 6.38 -0.05
N ARG A 24 6.78 6.32 1.20
CA ARG A 24 5.47 6.85 1.59
C ARG A 24 5.33 8.34 1.20
N PRO A 25 4.27 8.75 0.48
CA PRO A 25 4.07 10.14 0.04
C PRO A 25 3.51 11.03 1.17
N ILE A 26 4.27 11.20 2.25
CA ILE A 26 3.82 11.84 3.51
C ILE A 26 3.23 13.25 3.29
N ASN A 27 3.78 14.04 2.38
CA ASN A 27 3.29 15.40 2.14
C ASN A 27 1.91 15.41 1.47
N GLU A 28 1.66 14.47 0.55
CA GLU A 28 0.36 14.36 -0.12
C GLU A 28 -0.70 13.83 0.84
N GLU A 29 -0.35 12.82 1.64
CA GLU A 29 -1.25 12.31 2.69
C GLU A 29 -1.66 13.41 3.68
N LYS A 30 -0.70 14.23 4.14
CA LYS A 30 -0.99 15.34 5.05
C LYS A 30 -1.98 16.33 4.44
N LYS A 31 -1.80 16.68 3.16
CA LYS A 31 -2.68 17.59 2.45
C LYS A 31 -4.11 17.03 2.42
N ILE A 32 -4.27 15.79 1.96
CA ILE A 32 -5.58 15.13 1.88
C ILE A 32 -6.24 15.01 3.26
N VAL A 33 -5.49 14.64 4.30
CA VAL A 33 -6.01 14.53 5.66
C VAL A 33 -6.45 15.89 6.21
N CYS A 34 -5.68 16.96 5.98
CA CYS A 34 -6.11 18.31 6.37
C CYS A 34 -7.40 18.72 5.64
N ASP A 35 -7.49 18.46 4.33
CA ASP A 35 -8.68 18.77 3.53
C ASP A 35 -9.93 17.99 4.02
N LEU A 36 -9.77 16.76 4.51
CA LEU A 36 -10.84 15.98 5.15
C LEU A 36 -11.28 16.60 6.49
N ILE A 37 -10.32 17.07 7.30
CA ILE A 37 -10.59 17.74 8.57
C ILE A 37 -11.36 19.05 8.33
N GLU A 38 -10.95 19.86 7.34
CA GLU A 38 -11.62 21.11 6.98
C GLU A 38 -13.08 20.90 6.54
N ARG A 39 -13.35 19.79 5.84
CA ARG A 39 -14.70 19.40 5.43
C ARG A 39 -15.52 18.73 6.53
N GLY A 40 -14.92 18.39 7.67
CA GLY A 40 -15.56 17.60 8.72
C GLY A 40 -15.81 16.13 8.33
N GLU A 41 -15.17 15.64 7.26
CA GLU A 41 -15.32 14.30 6.69
C GLU A 41 -14.39 13.31 7.39
N LEU A 42 -14.58 13.08 8.69
CA LEU A 42 -13.72 12.19 9.48
C LEU A 42 -14.02 10.70 9.28
N SER A 43 -15.27 10.37 8.92
CA SER A 43 -15.72 9.02 8.62
C SER A 43 -17.00 9.09 7.79
N GLY A 44 -17.13 8.17 6.82
CA GLY A 44 -18.27 8.12 5.91
C GLY A 44 -18.24 6.87 5.03
N ALA A 45 -19.43 6.40 4.65
CA ALA A 45 -19.63 5.29 3.71
C ALA A 45 -20.58 5.75 2.60
N GLY A 46 -20.29 5.36 1.35
CA GLY A 46 -21.07 5.75 0.18
C GLY A 46 -20.89 7.20 -0.29
N PHE A 47 -19.90 7.94 0.24
CA PHE A 47 -19.53 9.27 -0.24
C PHE A 47 -18.06 9.58 0.05
N GLY A 48 -17.54 10.64 -0.60
CA GLY A 48 -16.20 11.17 -0.36
C GLY A 48 -15.09 10.21 -0.78
N ILE A 49 -13.90 10.43 -0.22
CA ILE A 49 -12.67 9.73 -0.64
C ILE A 49 -12.73 8.21 -0.48
N SER A 50 -13.51 7.70 0.49
CA SER A 50 -13.70 6.25 0.65
C SER A 50 -14.47 5.66 -0.52
N LYS A 51 -15.53 6.34 -1.01
CA LYS A 51 -16.29 5.86 -2.17
C LYS A 51 -15.50 5.98 -3.46
N GLU A 52 -14.78 7.09 -3.65
CA GLU A 52 -13.88 7.27 -4.80
C GLU A 52 -12.85 6.14 -4.87
N PHE A 53 -12.21 5.81 -3.74
CA PHE A 53 -11.28 4.69 -3.65
C PHE A 53 -11.93 3.34 -3.98
N GLU A 54 -13.14 3.08 -3.47
CA GLU A 54 -13.86 1.83 -3.75
C GLU A 54 -14.14 1.66 -5.25
N GLU A 55 -14.51 2.74 -5.94
CA GLU A 55 -14.78 2.77 -7.37
C GLU A 55 -13.51 2.58 -8.21
N GLU A 56 -12.44 3.32 -7.89
CA GLU A 56 -11.13 3.15 -8.54
C GLU A 56 -10.56 1.76 -8.33
N PHE A 57 -10.70 1.22 -7.11
CA PHE A 57 -10.21 -0.11 -6.79
C PHE A 57 -11.01 -1.21 -7.50
N ARG A 58 -12.34 -1.05 -7.59
CA ARG A 58 -13.23 -1.93 -8.39
C ARG A 58 -12.74 -2.03 -9.83
N GLU A 59 -12.42 -0.88 -10.44
CA GLU A 59 -11.91 -0.83 -11.81
C GLU A 59 -10.52 -1.45 -11.93
N TYR A 60 -9.63 -1.15 -10.99
CA TYR A 60 -8.27 -1.68 -10.96
C TYR A 60 -8.23 -3.22 -10.90
N ILE A 61 -9.09 -3.83 -10.07
CA ILE A 61 -9.15 -5.29 -9.94
C ILE A 61 -10.08 -5.97 -10.96
N GLY A 62 -10.88 -5.19 -11.69
CA GLY A 62 -11.79 -5.69 -12.73
C GLY A 62 -13.00 -6.46 -12.18
N CYS A 63 -13.49 -6.11 -10.99
CA CYS A 63 -14.68 -6.73 -10.41
C CYS A 63 -15.95 -5.91 -10.66
N GLU A 64 -17.10 -6.56 -10.49
CA GLU A 64 -18.40 -5.86 -10.56
C GLU A 64 -18.68 -5.03 -9.31
N TYR A 65 -18.19 -5.47 -8.16
CA TYR A 65 -18.42 -4.82 -6.87
C TYR A 65 -17.16 -4.78 -6.03
N CYS A 66 -16.89 -3.62 -5.40
CA CYS A 66 -15.96 -3.49 -4.29
C CYS A 66 -16.75 -3.48 -2.97
N LEU A 67 -16.36 -2.66 -1.99
CA LEU A 67 -17.17 -2.36 -0.82
C LEU A 67 -18.37 -1.44 -1.20
N THR A 68 -19.35 -1.37 -0.30
CA THR A 68 -20.71 -0.78 -0.41
C THR A 68 -20.84 0.47 -1.28
#